data_AF-D4MK35-F1
#
_entry.id   AF-D4MK35-F1
#
_cell.length_a   1.000
_cell.length_b   1.000
_cell.length_c   1.000
_cell.angle_alpha   90.00
_cell.angle_beta   90.00
_cell.angle_gamma   90.00
#
_symmetry.space_group_name_H-M   'P 1'
#
loop_
_entity.id
_entity.type
_entity.pdbx_description
1 polymer ?
#
loop_
_entity_poly.entity_id
_entity_poly.type
_entity_poly.pdbx_seq_one_letter_code
_entity_poly.pdbx_strand_id
1 'polypeptide(L)'
;MKIKTKKKTVQQLLGLETFGKYGLIAGKAEYVVFSILPSNIAVMSLESVQIKIEKLMDLLTAFPNIQIFCTDGCECFDNNKIFISTRIDDEENNAVRELLTKDLEHMESIQSELSNSRQFYLVYRFRNQSKDLVGTIVSRLEKCMSEYDFVCKRLEKSDLKQFLAVYFGISSYGAEIADVEGATNENM
;
A
#
# COMPACT_ATOMS: atom_id res chain seq x y z
N MET A 1 -16.12 -39.32 -15.11
CA MET A 1 -15.30 -38.14 -15.45
C MET A 1 -15.40 -37.16 -14.29
N LYS A 2 -14.40 -37.08 -13.41
CA LYS A 2 -14.43 -36.17 -12.24
C LYS A 2 -14.19 -34.74 -12.73
N ILE A 3 -15.21 -33.89 -12.66
CA ILE A 3 -15.06 -32.45 -12.88
C ILE A 3 -14.18 -31.94 -11.73
N LYS A 4 -12.88 -31.76 -11.99
CA LYS A 4 -12.00 -30.99 -11.09
C LYS A 4 -12.50 -29.55 -11.16
N THR A 5 -13.30 -29.13 -10.18
CA THR A 5 -13.53 -27.71 -9.92
C THR A 5 -12.17 -27.08 -9.64
N LYS A 6 -11.63 -26.30 -10.60
CA LYS A 6 -10.45 -25.47 -10.37
C LYS A 6 -10.79 -24.58 -9.17
N LYS A 7 -10.12 -24.80 -8.04
CA LYS A 7 -10.23 -23.94 -6.86
C LYS A 7 -9.83 -22.54 -7.31
N LYS A 8 -10.77 -21.60 -7.30
CA LYS A 8 -10.48 -20.20 -7.59
C LYS A 8 -9.59 -19.67 -6.47
N THR A 9 -8.48 -19.02 -6.81
CA THR A 9 -7.68 -18.29 -5.82
C THR A 9 -8.53 -17.16 -5.22
N VAL A 10 -8.16 -16.66 -4.04
CA VAL A 10 -8.86 -15.52 -3.41
C VAL A 10 -8.86 -14.30 -4.34
N GLN A 11 -7.79 -14.13 -5.12
CA GLN A 11 -7.65 -13.10 -6.15
C GLN A 11 -8.68 -13.26 -7.28
N GLN A 12 -8.93 -14.49 -7.76
CA GLN A 12 -9.97 -14.80 -8.76
C GLN A 12 -11.39 -14.60 -8.26
N LEU A 13 -11.62 -14.74 -6.95
CA LEU A 13 -12.91 -14.42 -6.32
C LEU A 13 -13.14 -12.91 -6.25
N LEU A 14 -12.07 -12.13 -6.10
CA LEU A 14 -12.12 -10.66 -6.07
C LEU A 14 -12.02 -10.02 -7.45
N GLY A 15 -11.67 -10.80 -8.47
CA GLY A 15 -11.60 -10.36 -9.86
C GLY A 15 -10.44 -9.41 -10.13
N LEU A 16 -9.33 -9.52 -9.39
CA LEU A 16 -8.11 -8.75 -9.67
C LEU A 16 -7.51 -9.24 -10.98
N GLU A 17 -7.52 -8.39 -12.01
CA GLU A 17 -7.08 -8.79 -13.35
C GLU A 17 -5.64 -8.31 -13.62
N THR A 18 -5.39 -7.01 -13.47
CA THR A 18 -4.10 -6.38 -13.81
C THR A 18 -3.86 -5.07 -13.06
N PHE A 19 -2.62 -4.57 -13.12
CA PHE A 19 -2.29 -3.19 -12.73
C PHE A 19 -2.47 -2.25 -13.93
N GLY A 20 -3.39 -1.28 -13.81
CA GLY A 20 -3.65 -0.24 -14.80
C GLY A 20 -2.66 0.93 -14.71
N LYS A 21 -2.86 1.95 -15.56
CA LYS A 21 -2.03 3.16 -15.57
C LYS A 21 -2.19 4.00 -14.30
N TYR A 22 -3.39 4.03 -13.73
CA TYR A 22 -3.71 4.87 -12.58
C TYR A 22 -3.84 4.09 -11.27
N GLY A 23 -4.10 2.79 -11.34
CA GLY A 23 -4.16 1.94 -10.15
C GLY A 23 -4.53 0.49 -10.46
N LEU A 24 -5.31 -0.13 -9.59
CA LEU A 24 -5.65 -1.56 -9.65
C LEU A 24 -6.91 -1.80 -10.49
N ILE A 25 -6.86 -2.74 -11.44
CA ILE A 25 -8.02 -3.12 -12.26
C ILE A 25 -8.61 -4.41 -11.71
N ALA A 26 -9.87 -4.35 -11.29
CA ALA A 26 -10.64 -5.52 -10.89
C ALA A 26 -11.95 -5.63 -11.70
N GLY A 27 -11.95 -6.51 -12.70
CA GLY A 27 -13.04 -6.67 -13.66
C GLY A 27 -13.36 -5.37 -14.40
N LYS A 28 -14.58 -4.84 -14.22
CA LYS A 28 -15.05 -3.61 -14.88
C LYS A 28 -14.78 -2.32 -14.08
N ALA A 29 -14.02 -2.41 -12.99
CA ALA A 29 -13.72 -1.29 -12.12
C ALA A 29 -12.20 -1.07 -12.04
N GLU A 30 -11.80 0.20 -11.98
CA GLU A 30 -10.43 0.61 -11.72
C GLU A 30 -10.40 1.35 -10.37
N TYR A 31 -9.39 1.07 -9.56
CA TYR A 31 -9.25 1.58 -8.20
C TYR A 31 -7.97 2.38 -8.10
N VAL A 32 -8.07 3.65 -7.74
CA VAL A 32 -6.90 4.47 -7.43
C VAL A 32 -6.76 4.52 -5.92
N VAL A 33 -5.59 4.15 -5.43
CA VAL A 33 -5.30 4.01 -4.00
C VAL A 33 -4.31 5.09 -3.60
N PHE A 34 -4.61 5.80 -2.52
CA PHE A 34 -3.73 6.76 -1.88
C PHE A 34 -3.45 6.28 -0.45
N SER A 35 -2.20 6.24 -0.03
CA SER A 35 -1.89 6.14 1.40
C SER A 35 -2.11 7.51 2.06
N ILE A 36 -2.59 7.52 3.29
CA ILE A 36 -2.82 8.73 4.08
C ILE A 36 -2.23 8.57 5.48
N LEU A 37 -1.50 9.59 5.93
CA LEU A 37 -0.98 9.63 7.30
C LEU A 37 -2.04 10.22 8.25
N PRO A 38 -2.43 9.52 9.32
CA PRO A 38 -3.36 10.06 10.30
C PRO A 38 -2.72 11.24 11.06
N SER A 39 -3.54 12.24 11.39
CA SER A 39 -3.11 13.36 12.24
C SER A 39 -3.32 13.04 13.72
N ASN A 40 -2.35 13.35 14.58
CA ASN A 40 -2.50 13.21 16.02
C ASN A 40 -3.36 14.35 16.57
N ILE A 41 -4.64 14.07 16.82
CA ILE A 41 -5.59 15.07 17.32
C ILE A 41 -5.33 15.50 18.77
N ALA A 42 -4.61 14.69 19.57
CA ALA A 42 -4.40 14.97 21.00
C ALA A 42 -3.51 16.20 21.25
N VAL A 43 -2.69 16.58 20.25
CA VAL A 43 -1.79 17.73 20.32
C VAL A 43 -2.34 18.96 19.60
N MET A 44 -3.57 18.90 19.08
CA MET A 44 -4.19 19.96 18.28
C MET A 44 -5.19 20.77 19.10
N SER A 45 -5.40 22.04 18.74
CA SER A 45 -6.50 22.84 19.30
C SER A 45 -7.86 22.34 18.78
N LEU A 46 -8.93 22.58 19.54
CA LEU A 46 -10.31 22.21 19.13
C LEU A 46 -10.68 22.82 17.77
N GLU A 47 -10.32 24.09 17.53
CA GLU A 47 -10.54 24.77 16.26
C GLU A 47 -9.82 24.06 15.10
N SER A 48 -8.56 23.67 15.30
CA SER A 48 -7.79 22.95 14.28
C SER A 48 -8.37 21.57 13.97
N VAL A 49 -8.88 20.88 14.99
CA VAL A 49 -9.57 19.59 14.83
C VAL A 49 -10.86 19.78 14.03
N GLN A 50 -11.66 20.81 14.35
CA GLN A 50 -12.89 21.11 13.62
C GLN A 50 -12.62 21.42 12.14
N ILE A 51 -11.63 22.28 11.84
CA ILE A 51 -11.25 22.60 10.46
C ILE A 51 -10.84 21.33 9.69
N LYS A 52 -10.10 20.41 10.31
CA LYS A 52 -9.73 19.13 9.67
C LYS A 52 -10.95 18.23 9.42
N ILE A 53 -11.92 18.19 10.33
CA ILE A 53 -13.16 17.45 10.13
C ILE A 53 -13.95 18.03 8.96
N GLU A 54 -14.10 19.34 8.89
CA GLU A 54 -14.78 20.05 7.80
C GLU A 54 -14.10 19.76 6.45
N LYS A 55 -12.77 19.89 6.37
CA LYS A 55 -11.99 19.55 5.16
C LYS A 55 -12.17 18.09 4.72
N LEU A 56 -12.21 17.15 5.66
CA LEU A 56 -12.48 15.74 5.34
C LEU A 56 -13.90 15.54 4.81
N MET A 57 -14.88 16.21 5.42
CA MET A 57 -16.28 16.15 4.98
C MET A 57 -16.46 16.73 3.58
N ASP A 58 -15.80 17.86 3.27
CA ASP A 58 -15.83 18.47 1.94
C ASP A 58 -15.25 17.54 0.88
N LEU A 59 -14.12 16.88 1.18
CA LEU A 59 -13.51 15.89 0.31
C LEU A 59 -14.46 14.72 0.02
N LEU A 60 -15.07 14.13 1.06
CA LEU A 60 -16.00 13.01 0.91
C LEU A 60 -17.28 13.41 0.16
N THR A 61 -17.73 14.65 0.35
CA THR A 61 -18.89 15.21 -0.35
C THR A 61 -18.60 15.46 -1.83
N ALA A 62 -17.41 15.99 -2.15
CA ALA A 62 -16.97 16.21 -3.52
C ALA A 62 -16.73 14.90 -4.28
N PHE A 63 -16.33 13.85 -3.57
CA PHE A 63 -15.94 12.57 -4.14
C PHE A 63 -16.65 11.40 -3.43
N PRO A 64 -17.95 11.16 -3.73
CA PRO A 64 -18.77 10.18 -3.01
C PRO A 64 -18.35 8.72 -3.20
N ASN A 65 -17.45 8.44 -4.16
CA ASN A 65 -16.93 7.11 -4.43
C ASN A 65 -15.59 6.82 -3.71
N ILE A 66 -15.15 7.71 -2.81
CA ILE A 66 -14.03 7.43 -1.91
C ILE A 66 -14.46 6.39 -0.88
N GLN A 67 -13.60 5.40 -0.67
CA GLN A 67 -13.69 4.41 0.38
C GLN A 67 -12.44 4.54 1.26
N ILE A 68 -12.63 4.47 2.58
CA ILE A 68 -11.53 4.51 3.54
C ILE A 68 -11.24 3.07 3.97
N PHE A 69 -9.98 2.67 3.82
CA PHE A 69 -9.50 1.35 4.22
C PHE A 69 -8.36 1.49 5.22
N CYS A 70 -8.20 0.48 6.07
CA CYS A 70 -6.98 0.30 6.84
C CYS A 70 -6.49 -1.13 6.71
N THR A 71 -5.17 -1.29 6.78
CA THR A 71 -4.50 -2.57 6.92
C THR A 71 -3.59 -2.52 8.13
N ASP A 72 -3.16 -3.68 8.59
CA ASP A 72 -2.02 -3.74 9.50
C ASP A 72 -0.79 -3.18 8.78
N GLY A 73 0.01 -2.43 9.52
CA GLY A 73 1.23 -1.83 9.05
C GLY A 73 2.28 -2.92 8.94
N CYS A 74 2.73 -3.19 7.73
CA CYS A 74 3.87 -4.05 7.49
C CYS A 74 4.94 -3.19 6.80
N GLU A 75 5.85 -2.61 7.57
CA GLU A 75 7.06 -2.03 6.99
C GLU A 75 7.95 -3.15 6.48
N CYS A 76 8.41 -2.99 5.24
CA CYS A 76 9.26 -3.96 4.55
C CYS A 76 10.70 -3.45 4.60
N PHE A 77 11.50 -3.99 5.52
CA PHE A 77 12.93 -3.67 5.64
C PHE A 77 13.81 -4.59 4.79
N ASP A 78 13.24 -5.38 3.88
CA ASP A 78 13.95 -6.45 3.17
C ASP A 78 15.19 -5.96 2.41
N ASN A 79 15.08 -4.82 1.71
CA ASN A 79 16.24 -4.22 1.04
C ASN A 79 17.34 -3.79 2.02
N ASN A 80 16.96 -3.28 3.19
CA ASN A 80 17.90 -2.89 4.23
C ASN A 80 18.55 -4.13 4.86
N LYS A 81 17.78 -5.20 5.09
CA LYS A 81 18.29 -6.48 5.59
C LYS A 81 19.27 -7.12 4.62
N ILE A 82 18.95 -7.14 3.32
CA ILE A 82 19.85 -7.65 2.27
C ILE A 82 21.13 -6.82 2.22
N PHE A 83 21.01 -5.48 2.24
CA PHE A 83 22.16 -4.58 2.24
C PHE A 83 23.08 -4.80 3.45
N ILE A 84 22.51 -4.87 4.66
CA ILE A 84 23.27 -5.09 5.89
C ILE A 84 23.90 -6.49 5.92
N SER A 85 23.17 -7.52 5.48
CA SER A 85 23.70 -8.89 5.41
C SER A 85 24.90 -8.96 4.45
N THR A 86 24.77 -8.37 3.26
CA THR A 86 25.88 -8.30 2.29
C THR A 86 27.09 -7.56 2.89
N ARG A 87 26.83 -6.47 3.63
CA ARG A 87 27.89 -5.69 4.28
C ARG A 87 28.57 -6.42 5.45
N ILE A 88 27.83 -7.27 6.18
CA ILE A 88 28.38 -8.13 7.24
C ILE A 88 29.37 -9.15 6.66
N ASP A 89 29.05 -9.70 5.48
CA ASP A 89 29.88 -10.68 4.78
C ASP A 89 31.18 -10.05 4.23
N ASP A 90 31.09 -8.82 3.71
CA ASP A 90 32.23 -8.08 3.14
C ASP A 90 33.12 -7.38 4.20
N GLU A 91 32.64 -7.18 5.42
CA GLU A 91 33.34 -6.41 6.46
C GLU A 91 34.38 -7.26 7.20
N GLU A 92 35.64 -6.80 7.24
CA GLU A 92 36.74 -7.50 7.92
C GLU A 92 36.81 -7.18 9.43
N ASN A 93 36.29 -6.02 9.85
CA ASN A 93 36.35 -5.60 11.24
C ASN A 93 35.26 -6.27 12.10
N ASN A 94 35.68 -7.15 13.02
CA ASN A 94 34.77 -7.87 13.92
C ASN A 94 33.88 -6.96 14.78
N ALA A 95 34.35 -5.78 15.21
CA ALA A 95 33.54 -4.86 16.01
C ALA A 95 32.44 -4.18 15.18
N VAL A 96 32.72 -3.90 13.90
CA VAL A 96 31.73 -3.35 12.96
C VAL A 96 30.72 -4.43 12.57
N ARG A 97 31.19 -5.66 12.37
CA ARG A 97 30.31 -6.81 12.11
C ARG A 97 29.31 -7.05 13.24
N GLU A 98 29.76 -7.03 14.50
CA GLU A 98 28.87 -7.19 15.66
C GLU A 98 27.83 -6.06 15.76
N LEU A 99 28.22 -4.83 15.41
CA LEU A 99 27.29 -3.69 15.39
C LEU A 99 26.23 -3.83 14.29
N LEU A 100 26.63 -4.27 13.09
CA LEU A 100 25.70 -4.53 11.98
C LEU A 100 24.75 -5.68 12.29
N THR A 101 25.21 -6.74 12.97
CA THR A 101 24.33 -7.84 13.44
C THR A 101 23.28 -7.32 14.43
N LYS A 102 23.67 -6.47 15.39
CA LYS A 102 22.71 -5.85 16.31
C LYS A 102 21.70 -4.95 15.60
N ASP A 103 22.13 -4.25 14.55
CA ASP A 103 21.25 -3.40 13.75
C ASP A 103 20.21 -4.24 12.98
N LEU A 104 20.62 -5.42 12.48
CA LEU A 104 19.71 -6.38 11.84
C LEU A 104 18.68 -6.94 12.83
N GLU A 105 19.11 -7.35 14.03
CA GLU A 105 18.21 -7.80 15.11
C GLU A 105 17.25 -6.68 15.54
N HIS A 106 17.71 -5.44 15.58
CA HIS A 106 16.87 -4.29 15.90
C HIS A 106 15.78 -4.06 14.85
N MET A 107 16.10 -4.19 13.56
CA MET A 107 15.11 -4.09 12.49
C MET A 107 14.03 -5.18 12.59
N GLU A 108 14.37 -6.39 13.03
CA GLU A 108 13.39 -7.45 13.27
C GLU A 108 12.45 -7.13 14.44
N SER A 109 12.99 -6.58 15.53
CA SER A 109 12.19 -6.11 16.68
C SER A 109 11.24 -4.99 16.26
N ILE A 110 11.74 -3.99 15.53
CA ILE A 110 10.90 -2.89 15.01
C ILE A 110 9.81 -3.44 14.09
N GLN A 111 10.12 -4.38 13.20
CA GLN A 111 9.12 -4.99 12.31
C GLN A 111 8.01 -5.71 13.09
N SER A 112 8.34 -6.38 14.20
CA SER A 112 7.37 -7.01 15.09
C SER A 112 6.51 -5.99 15.85
N GLU A 113 7.08 -4.85 16.25
CA GLU A 113 6.35 -3.77 16.93
C GLU A 113 5.44 -3.00 15.97
N LEU A 114 5.94 -2.70 14.77
CA LEU A 114 5.20 -2.01 13.70
C LEU A 114 4.10 -2.85 13.08
N SER A 115 4.15 -4.19 13.22
CA SER A 115 3.03 -5.08 12.89
C SER A 115 1.74 -4.71 13.63
N ASN A 116 1.80 -3.87 14.67
CA ASN A 116 0.66 -3.36 15.42
C ASN A 116 0.26 -1.91 15.05
N SER A 117 1.03 -1.24 14.18
CA SER A 117 0.68 0.06 13.61
C SER A 117 -0.34 -0.13 12.50
N ARG A 118 -1.28 0.80 12.29
CA ARG A 118 -2.26 0.71 11.18
C ARG A 118 -1.84 1.62 10.04
N GLN A 119 -1.87 1.11 8.82
CA GLN A 119 -1.78 1.94 7.61
C GLN A 119 -3.18 2.27 7.10
N PHE A 120 -3.37 3.52 6.69
CA PHE A 120 -4.66 4.03 6.20
C PHE A 120 -4.57 4.37 4.72
N TYR A 121 -5.67 4.11 4.01
CA TYR A 121 -5.77 4.36 2.57
C TYR A 121 -7.11 4.99 2.20
N LEU A 122 -7.07 5.85 1.19
CA LEU A 122 -8.23 6.35 0.47
C LEU A 122 -8.26 5.68 -0.90
N VAL A 123 -9.35 4.99 -1.20
CA VAL A 123 -9.54 4.25 -2.45
C VAL A 123 -10.68 4.88 -3.21
N TYR A 124 -10.42 5.38 -4.41
CA TYR A 124 -11.44 5.89 -5.30
C TYR A 124 -11.76 4.86 -6.38
N ARG A 125 -13.05 4.50 -6.51
CA ARG A 125 -13.52 3.53 -7.50
C ARG A 125 -14.05 4.21 -8.75
N PHE A 126 -13.48 3.86 -9.90
CA PHE A 126 -13.98 4.19 -11.23
C PHE A 126 -14.79 3.02 -11.80
N ARG A 127 -15.87 3.33 -12.53
CA ARG A 127 -16.67 2.35 -13.25
C ARG A 127 -16.88 2.80 -14.69
N ASN A 128 -16.30 2.07 -15.64
CA ASN A 128 -16.54 2.23 -17.07
C ASN A 128 -16.35 3.68 -17.60
N GLN A 129 -15.32 4.39 -17.11
CA GLN A 129 -15.01 5.76 -17.57
C GLN A 129 -13.90 5.76 -18.62
N SER A 130 -13.88 6.79 -19.49
CA SER A 130 -12.79 6.96 -20.45
C SER A 130 -11.48 7.32 -19.73
N LYS A 131 -10.35 6.91 -20.30
CA LYS A 131 -9.02 7.12 -19.68
C LYS A 131 -8.71 8.60 -19.41
N ASP A 132 -9.19 9.51 -20.27
CA ASP A 132 -8.97 10.95 -20.11
C ASP A 132 -9.76 11.54 -18.93
N LEU A 133 -10.98 11.03 -18.69
CA LEU A 133 -11.79 11.41 -17.53
C LEU A 133 -11.17 10.89 -16.24
N VAL A 134 -10.64 9.67 -16.24
CA VAL A 134 -9.93 9.10 -15.08
C VAL A 134 -8.73 9.98 -14.70
N GLY A 135 -7.89 10.34 -15.66
CA GLY A 135 -6.74 11.23 -15.40
C GLY A 135 -7.16 12.57 -14.80
N THR A 136 -8.20 13.19 -15.35
CA THR A 136 -8.71 14.48 -14.86
C THR A 136 -9.22 14.39 -13.42
N ILE A 137 -9.96 13.32 -13.09
CA ILE A 137 -10.49 13.11 -11.73
C ILE A 137 -9.35 12.83 -10.75
N VAL A 138 -8.35 12.03 -11.13
CA VAL A 138 -7.18 11.75 -10.29
C VAL A 138 -6.40 13.03 -9.97
N SER A 139 -6.12 13.86 -10.97
CA SER A 139 -5.44 15.15 -10.74
C SER A 139 -6.26 16.10 -9.88
N ARG A 140 -7.59 16.09 -10.03
CA ARG A 140 -8.49 16.88 -9.15
C ARG A 140 -8.46 16.36 -7.71
N LEU A 141 -8.47 15.04 -7.51
CA LEU A 141 -8.31 14.42 -6.19
C LEU A 141 -6.99 14.84 -5.56
N GLU A 142 -5.85 14.67 -6.26
CA GLU A 142 -4.53 15.05 -5.77
C GLU A 142 -4.47 16.53 -5.37
N LYS A 143 -5.07 17.43 -6.18
CA LYS A 143 -5.16 18.86 -5.86
C LYS A 143 -5.98 19.12 -4.60
N CYS A 144 -7.18 18.53 -4.48
CA CYS A 144 -8.01 18.70 -3.30
C CYS A 144 -7.32 18.18 -2.02
N MET A 145 -6.64 17.03 -2.09
CA MET A 145 -5.90 16.51 -0.93
C MET A 145 -4.79 17.46 -0.50
N SER A 146 -4.06 18.04 -1.47
CA SER A 146 -3.02 19.03 -1.21
C SER A 146 -3.56 20.33 -0.63
N GLU A 147 -4.70 20.82 -1.13
CA GLU A 147 -5.37 22.04 -0.61
C GLU A 147 -5.88 21.86 0.83
N TYR A 148 -6.26 20.62 1.19
CA TYR A 148 -6.74 20.29 2.52
C TYR A 148 -5.63 19.89 3.51
N ASP A 149 -4.37 20.01 3.14
CA ASP A 149 -3.21 19.64 3.97
C ASP A 149 -3.24 18.17 4.43
N PHE A 150 -3.80 17.28 3.61
CA PHE A 150 -3.67 15.84 3.84
C PHE A 150 -2.30 15.37 3.35
N VAL A 151 -1.57 14.67 4.24
CA VAL A 151 -0.33 13.99 3.87
C VAL A 151 -0.71 12.68 3.19
N CYS A 152 -0.83 12.72 1.86
CA CYS A 152 -1.20 11.57 1.05
C CYS A 152 -0.20 11.30 -0.08
N LYS A 153 0.01 10.02 -0.40
CA LYS A 153 0.81 9.57 -1.56
C LYS A 153 -0.03 8.62 -2.40
N ARG A 154 -0.08 8.85 -3.72
CA ARG A 154 -0.68 7.88 -4.65
C ARG A 154 0.21 6.64 -4.71
N LEU A 155 -0.39 5.45 -4.59
CA LEU A 155 0.36 4.20 -4.64
C LEU A 155 0.76 3.89 -6.07
N GLU A 156 2.05 3.61 -6.25
CA GLU A 156 2.59 3.08 -7.51
C GLU A 156 2.42 1.56 -7.58
N LYS A 157 2.82 0.96 -8.70
CA LYS A 157 2.67 -0.48 -8.92
C LYS A 157 3.33 -1.33 -7.83
N SER A 158 4.54 -0.96 -7.40
CA SER A 158 5.25 -1.63 -6.29
C SER A 158 4.47 -1.53 -4.99
N ASP A 159 4.00 -0.33 -4.66
CA ASP A 159 3.25 -0.05 -3.43
C ASP A 159 1.90 -0.80 -3.43
N LEU A 160 1.23 -0.90 -4.58
CA LEU A 160 -0.03 -1.65 -4.74
C LEU A 160 0.18 -3.16 -4.53
N LYS A 161 1.30 -3.73 -4.98
CA LYS A 161 1.63 -5.14 -4.72
C LYS A 161 1.83 -5.38 -3.23
N GLN A 162 2.55 -4.49 -2.55
CA GLN A 162 2.75 -4.59 -1.10
C GLN A 162 1.41 -4.46 -0.35
N PHE A 163 0.59 -3.48 -0.71
CA PHE A 163 -0.76 -3.32 -0.17
C PHE A 163 -1.60 -4.60 -0.33
N LEU A 164 -1.60 -5.20 -1.51
CA LEU A 164 -2.34 -6.44 -1.77
C LEU A 164 -1.75 -7.65 -1.03
N ALA A 165 -0.44 -7.72 -0.86
CA ALA A 165 0.21 -8.81 -0.11
C ALA A 165 -0.22 -8.79 1.36
N VAL A 166 -0.28 -7.60 1.96
CA VAL A 166 -0.80 -7.37 3.31
C VAL A 166 -2.29 -7.67 3.36
N TYR A 167 -3.08 -7.15 2.42
CA TYR A 167 -4.53 -7.35 2.37
C TYR A 167 -4.93 -8.83 2.26
N PHE A 168 -4.14 -9.64 1.53
CA PHE A 168 -4.39 -11.07 1.40
C PHE A 168 -3.75 -11.94 2.48
N GLY A 169 -2.93 -11.36 3.36
CA GLY A 169 -2.14 -12.12 4.33
C GLY A 169 -1.21 -13.13 3.67
N ILE A 170 -0.77 -12.88 2.42
CA ILE A 170 0.04 -13.83 1.64
C ILE A 170 1.50 -13.79 2.07
N SER A 171 2.01 -12.66 2.56
CA SER A 171 3.26 -12.64 3.35
C SER A 171 3.48 -11.32 4.07
N SER A 172 4.15 -11.40 5.23
CA SER A 172 4.92 -10.31 5.84
C SER A 172 6.28 -10.09 5.14
N TYR A 173 6.51 -10.79 4.02
CA TYR A 173 7.81 -11.04 3.37
C TYR A 173 7.63 -11.06 1.86
N GLY A 174 7.50 -9.88 1.25
CA GLY A 174 7.15 -9.62 -0.15
C GLY A 174 7.30 -10.78 -1.14
N ALA A 175 6.34 -11.71 -1.16
CA ALA A 175 6.26 -12.69 -2.22
C ALA A 175 5.61 -11.97 -3.40
N GLU A 176 6.39 -11.78 -4.47
CA GLU A 176 6.01 -11.04 -5.65
C GLU A 176 4.60 -11.42 -6.11
N ILE A 177 3.63 -10.52 -5.87
CA ILE A 177 2.37 -10.61 -6.57
C ILE A 177 2.71 -10.42 -8.05
N ALA A 178 2.50 -11.48 -8.83
CA ALA A 178 2.73 -11.50 -10.26
C ALA A 178 1.96 -10.34 -10.92
N ASP A 179 2.54 -9.75 -11.96
CA ASP A 179 1.93 -8.63 -12.68
C ASP A 179 0.59 -8.99 -13.34
N VAL A 180 0.40 -10.28 -13.61
CA VAL A 180 -0.79 -10.89 -14.24
C VAL A 180 -1.04 -12.24 -13.56
N GLU A 181 -2.30 -12.56 -13.28
CA GLU A 181 -2.66 -13.88 -12.74
C GLU A 181 -2.15 -15.02 -13.65
N GLY A 182 -1.39 -15.96 -13.07
CA GLY A 182 -0.92 -17.17 -13.77
C GLY A 182 0.42 -17.02 -14.51
N ALA A 183 1.07 -15.86 -14.45
CA ALA A 183 2.48 -15.77 -14.80
C ALA A 183 3.30 -16.27 -13.60
N THR A 184 3.92 -17.45 -13.73
CA THR A 184 5.14 -17.72 -12.98
C THR A 184 6.15 -16.66 -13.41
N ASN A 185 6.79 -15.99 -12.44
CA ASN A 185 8.04 -15.29 -12.71
C ASN A 185 9.12 -16.38 -12.93
N GLU A 186 9.01 -17.09 -14.05
CA GLU A 186 10.14 -17.79 -14.64
C GLU A 186 10.89 -16.74 -15.46
N ASN A 187 12.19 -16.63 -15.20
CA ASN A 187 13.19 -15.64 -15.64
C ASN A 187 13.35 -14.50 -14.60
N MET A 188 14.42 -14.43 -13.80
CA MET A 188 15.77 -14.99 -13.92
C MET A 188 16.45 -14.99 -12.55
#